data_AF-A0A7K4ZA38-F1
#
_entry.id   AF-A0A7K4ZA38-F1
#
_cell.length_a   1.000
_cell.length_b   1.000
_cell.length_c   1.000
_cell.angle_alpha   90.00
_cell.angle_beta   90.00
_cell.angle_gamma   90.00
#
_symmetry.space_group_name_H-M   'P 1'
#
loop_
_entity.id
_entity.type
_entity.pdbx_description
1 polymer ?
#
loop_
_entity_poly.entity_id
_entity_poly.type
_entity_poly.pdbx_seq_one_letter_code
_entity_poly.pdbx_strand_id
1 'polypeptide(L)' 'PLPQRFTFRPQRGLFLRDFQREGDVGRHLGALHSVLHKNIHRLGHLAARFRP' A
#
# COMPACT_ATOMS: atom_id res chain seq x y z
N PRO A 1 -9.86 3.80 11.42
CA PRO A 1 -10.41 2.83 10.44
C PRO A 1 -11.94 2.91 10.43
N LEU A 2 -12.56 3.16 9.26
CA LEU A 2 -14.02 3.33 9.15
C LEU A 2 -14.65 2.04 8.57
N PRO A 3 -15.76 1.53 9.15
CA PRO A 3 -16.44 0.32 8.67
C PRO A 3 -16.85 0.40 7.20
N GLN A 4 -17.24 1.60 6.73
CA GLN A 4 -17.68 1.86 5.34
C GLN A 4 -16.63 1.60 4.25
N ARG A 5 -15.37 1.31 4.62
CA ARG A 5 -14.29 0.96 3.68
C ARG A 5 -14.17 -0.55 3.44
N PHE A 6 -15.00 -1.35 4.09
CA PHE A 6 -14.98 -2.79 3.97
C PHE A 6 -16.24 -3.30 3.27
N THR A 7 -16.05 -4.25 2.35
CA THR A 7 -17.13 -4.95 1.66
C THR A 7 -17.12 -6.42 2.06
N PHE A 8 -18.28 -6.93 2.46
CA PHE A 8 -18.43 -8.34 2.83
C PHE A 8 -18.49 -9.23 1.58
N ARG A 9 -17.67 -10.30 1.55
CA ARG A 9 -17.70 -11.34 0.52
C ARG A 9 -18.31 -12.61 1.09
N PRO A 10 -19.60 -12.87 0.87
CA PRO A 10 -20.31 -13.97 1.51
C PRO A 10 -19.75 -15.35 1.12
N GLN A 11 -19.20 -15.49 -0.09
CA GLN A 11 -18.60 -16.75 -0.56
C GLN A 11 -17.39 -17.19 0.27
N ARG A 12 -16.76 -16.26 1.01
CA ARG A 12 -15.58 -16.54 1.84
C ARG A 12 -15.79 -16.16 3.31
N GLY A 13 -16.91 -15.53 3.67
CA GLY A 13 -17.15 -15.02 5.02
C GLY A 13 -16.17 -13.92 5.46
N LEU A 14 -15.60 -13.16 4.52
CA LEU A 14 -14.54 -12.18 4.79
C LEU A 14 -14.97 -10.76 4.44
N PHE A 15 -14.49 -9.79 5.21
CA PHE A 15 -14.54 -8.37 4.87
C PHE A 15 -13.25 -7.96 4.17
N LEU A 16 -13.34 -7.48 2.93
CA LEU A 16 -12.19 -6.94 2.20
C LEU A 16 -12.23 -5.42 2.19
N ARG A 17 -11.07 -4.80 2.41
CA ARG A 17 -10.92 -3.36 2.33
C ARG A 17 -10.84 -2.93 0.87
N ASP A 18 -11.63 -1.93 0.52
CA ASP A 18 -11.60 -1.30 -0.79
C ASP A 18 -10.63 -0.11 -0.77
N PHE A 19 -9.45 -0.32 -1.37
CA PHE A 19 -8.41 0.70 -1.50
C PHE A 19 -8.68 1.70 -2.65
N GLN A 20 -9.64 1.44 -3.54
CA GLN A 20 -10.02 2.40 -4.59
C GLN A 20 -10.69 3.65 -4.00
N ARG A 21 -11.25 3.52 -2.80
CA ARG A 21 -11.86 4.63 -2.04
C ARG A 21 -10.85 5.35 -1.16
N GLU A 22 -9.59 4.91 -1.17
CA GLU A 22 -8.50 5.58 -0.50
C GLU A 22 -8.02 6.73 -1.38
N GLY A 23 -7.67 7.87 -0.80
CA GLY A 23 -7.16 9.03 -1.56
C GLY A 23 -5.82 8.74 -2.27
N ASP A 24 -5.13 9.76 -2.73
CA ASP A 24 -3.89 9.61 -3.52
C ASP A 24 -2.79 8.81 -2.78
N VAL A 25 -2.71 7.51 -3.11
CA VAL A 25 -1.68 6.57 -2.64
C VAL A 25 -0.32 6.96 -3.23
N GLY A 26 -0.30 7.57 -4.41
CA GLY A 26 0.90 8.01 -5.11
C GLY A 26 1.71 9.01 -4.30
N ARG A 27 1.06 9.92 -3.55
CA ARG A 27 1.75 10.84 -2.63
C ARG A 27 2.57 10.11 -1.57
N HIS A 28 2.02 9.06 -0.97
CA HIS A 28 2.68 8.29 0.08
C HIS A 28 3.80 7.41 -0.49
N LEU A 29 3.54 6.77 -1.63
CA LEU A 29 4.54 5.96 -2.33
C LEU A 29 5.71 6.79 -2.86
N GLY A 30 5.46 8.01 -3.36
CA GLY A 30 6.51 8.92 -3.80
C GLY A 30 7.47 9.30 -2.68
N ALA A 31 6.95 9.62 -1.49
CA ALA A 31 7.78 9.88 -0.31
C ALA A 31 8.60 8.64 0.09
N LEU A 32 7.97 7.46 0.07
CA LEU A 32 8.64 6.20 0.39
C LEU A 32 9.76 5.88 -0.61
N HIS A 33 9.52 6.05 -1.91
CA HIS A 33 10.54 5.88 -2.95
C HIS A 33 11.68 6.88 -2.79
N SER A 34 11.41 8.13 -2.42
CA SER A 34 12.45 9.13 -2.16
C SER A 34 13.37 8.71 -1.01
N VAL A 35 12.80 8.25 0.11
CA VAL A 35 13.58 7.78 1.27
C VAL A 35 14.41 6.56 0.90
N LEU A 36 13.82 5.60 0.20
CA LEU A 36 14.49 4.38 -0.24
C LEU A 36 15.67 4.70 -1.18
N HIS A 37 15.45 5.58 -2.16
CA HIS A 37 16.48 5.98 -3.11
C HIS A 37 17.65 6.72 -2.44
N LYS A 38 17.36 7.67 -1.54
CA LYS A 38 18.39 8.39 -0.76
C LYS A 38 19.24 7.44 0.11
N ASN A 39 18.69 6.29 0.50
CA ASN A 39 19.34 5.31 1.36
C ASN A 39 19.70 4.01 0.63
N ILE A 40 19.84 4.05 -0.70
CA ILE A 40 19.99 2.83 -1.53
C ILE A 40 21.20 1.99 -1.13
N HIS A 41 22.27 2.63 -0.68
CA HIS A 41 23.49 1.96 -0.21
C HIS A 41 23.24 1.02 0.98
N ARG A 42 22.21 1.26 1.79
CA ARG A 42 21.78 0.41 2.91
C ARG A 42 20.54 -0.40 2.58
N LEU A 43 19.56 0.22 1.92
CA LEU A 43 18.22 -0.34 1.72
C LEU A 43 17.98 -0.94 0.34
N GLY A 44 18.98 -0.97 -0.54
CA GLY A 44 18.82 -1.46 -1.92
C GLY A 44 18.30 -2.89 -2.02
N HIS A 45 18.65 -3.75 -1.08
CA HIS A 45 18.15 -5.13 -1.00
C HIS A 45 16.62 -5.23 -0.73
N LEU A 46 15.99 -4.15 -0.26
CA LEU A 46 14.55 -4.07 -0.05
C LEU A 46 13.81 -3.48 -1.25
N ALA A 47 14.50 -2.76 -2.13
CA ALA A 47 13.86 -1.99 -3.21
C ALA A 47 13.05 -2.86 -4.19
N ALA A 48 13.55 -4.06 -4.50
CA ALA A 48 12.88 -4.97 -5.42
C ALA A 48 11.75 -5.81 -4.77
N ARG A 49 11.53 -5.69 -3.45
CA ARG A 49 10.49 -6.44 -2.74
C ARG A 49 9.09 -5.87 -2.93
N PHE A 50 9.00 -4.59 -3.30
CA PHE A 50 7.74 -3.92 -3.59
C PHE A 50 7.59 -3.84 -5.11
N ARG A 51 6.88 -4.82 -5.70
CA ARG A 51 6.52 -4.80 -7.12
C ARG A 51 5.10 -4.24 -7.26
N PRO A 52 4.85 -3.39 -8.28
CA PRO A 52 3.49 -3.02 -8.67
C PRO A 52 2.64 -4.26 -9.02
#